data_AF-A0AAU9EUX1-F1
#
_entry.id   AF-A0AAU9EUX1-F1
#
_cell.length_a   1.000
_cell.length_b   1.000
_cell.length_c   1.000
_cell.angle_alpha   90.00
_cell.angle_beta   90.00
_cell.angle_gamma   90.00
#
_symmetry.space_group_name_H-M   'P 1'
#
loop_
_entity.id
_entity.type
_entity.pdbx_description
1 polymer ?
#
loop_
_entity_poly.entity_id
_entity_poly.type
_entity_poly.pdbx_seq_one_letter_code
_entity_poly.pdbx_strand_id
1 'polypeptide(L)'
;MAVQGIGEPGKELFDLVLREFARRDLLDQVVRVRVYGRFYSARCDAECFSLYRINERPHVPPGLPGWTVCRLARSECFSLDLSEEAVPEPSSGQALAEARAWVERLLAALDKPGVFSRT
;
A
#
# COMPACT_ATOMS: atom_id res chain seq x y z
N MET A 1 26.90 6.58 5.76
CA MET A 1 26.34 5.52 4.89
C MET A 1 25.20 6.15 4.12
N ALA A 2 25.35 6.33 2.81
CA ALA A 2 24.30 6.94 1.98
C ALA A 2 23.16 5.94 1.84
N VAL A 3 21.97 6.29 2.33
CA VAL A 3 20.73 5.57 2.04
C VAL A 3 20.54 5.70 0.54
N GLN A 4 20.76 4.64 -0.23
CA GLN A 4 20.43 4.64 -1.64
C GLN A 4 18.91 4.84 -1.71
N GLY A 5 18.46 6.02 -2.12
CA GLY A 5 17.05 6.26 -2.38
C GLY A 5 16.53 5.25 -3.40
N ILE A 6 15.22 5.04 -3.42
CA ILE A 6 14.48 4.07 -4.26
C ILE A 6 14.64 4.21 -5.80
N GLY A 7 15.59 5.03 -6.24
CA GLY A 7 15.80 5.41 -7.62
C GLY A 7 14.62 6.17 -8.22
N GLU A 8 14.71 6.44 -9.52
CA GLU A 8 13.58 6.99 -10.28
C GLU A 8 12.35 6.05 -10.33
N PRO A 9 12.52 4.72 -10.48
CA PRO A 9 11.38 3.80 -10.55
C PRO A 9 10.47 3.79 -9.32
N GLY A 10 11.03 3.98 -8.11
CA GLY A 10 10.24 4.08 -6.88
C GLY A 10 9.45 5.38 -6.80
N LYS A 11 10.04 6.51 -7.22
CA LYS A 11 9.34 7.80 -7.29
C LYS A 11 8.20 7.75 -8.30
N GLU A 12 8.44 7.18 -9.48
CA GLU A 12 7.41 6.99 -10.51
C GLU A 12 6.23 6.16 -10.00
N LEU A 13 6.50 5.10 -9.22
CA LEU A 13 5.47 4.29 -8.61
C LEU A 13 4.66 5.09 -7.57
N PHE A 14 5.32 5.87 -6.71
CA PHE A 14 4.62 6.74 -5.76
C PHE A 14 3.78 7.80 -6.47
N ASP A 15 4.32 8.49 -7.48
CA ASP A 15 3.60 9.50 -8.25
C ASP A 15 2.41 8.89 -9.02
N LEU A 16 2.51 7.63 -9.47
CA LEU A 16 1.37 6.89 -10.02
C LEU A 16 0.25 6.73 -8.98
N VAL A 17 0.58 6.24 -7.78
CA VAL A 17 -0.41 6.04 -6.71
C VAL A 17 -1.07 7.36 -6.33
N LEU A 18 -0.27 8.41 -6.14
CA LEU A 18 -0.75 9.74 -5.80
C LEU A 18 -1.75 10.27 -6.83
N ARG A 19 -1.43 10.14 -8.13
CA ARG A 19 -2.34 10.54 -9.22
C ARG A 19 -3.64 9.73 -9.22
N GLU A 20 -3.56 8.42 -9.02
CA GLU A 20 -4.74 7.55 -9.04
C GLU A 20 -5.67 7.78 -7.83
N PHE A 21 -5.11 8.09 -6.66
CA PHE A 21 -5.89 8.50 -5.49
C PHE A 21 -6.51 9.89 -5.68
N ALA A 22 -5.76 10.86 -6.22
CA ALA A 22 -6.26 12.19 -6.54
C ALA A 22 -7.43 12.13 -7.53
N ARG A 23 -7.28 11.36 -8.62
CA ARG A 23 -8.31 11.21 -9.66
C ARG A 23 -9.62 10.62 -9.12
N ARG A 24 -9.56 9.84 -8.04
CA ARG A 24 -10.73 9.22 -7.39
C ARG A 24 -11.26 10.00 -6.19
N ASP A 25 -10.67 11.16 -5.89
CA ASP A 25 -11.00 11.96 -4.70
C ASP A 25 -10.87 11.11 -3.42
N LEU A 26 -9.72 10.42 -3.28
CA LEU A 26 -9.39 9.53 -2.15
C LEU A 26 -8.14 9.98 -1.38
N LEU A 27 -7.54 11.12 -1.73
CA LEU A 27 -6.42 11.66 -0.97
C LEU A 27 -6.83 11.95 0.47
N ASP A 28 -5.90 11.73 1.39
CA ASP A 28 -6.06 11.92 2.84
C ASP A 28 -7.17 11.08 3.49
N GLN A 29 -7.81 10.19 2.72
CA GLN A 29 -8.86 9.30 3.19
C GLN A 29 -8.32 7.90 3.46
N VAL A 30 -8.93 7.24 4.45
CA VAL A 30 -8.71 5.83 4.73
C VAL A 30 -9.72 5.01 3.92
N VAL A 31 -9.21 4.21 2.99
CA VAL A 31 -10.01 3.34 2.14
C VAL A 31 -9.83 1.90 2.60
N ARG A 32 -10.93 1.22 2.91
CA ARG A 32 -10.89 -0.24 3.10
C ARG A 32 -11.10 -0.89 1.75
N VAL A 33 -10.24 -1.85 1.40
CA VAL A 33 -10.33 -2.62 0.15
C VAL A 33 -10.24 -4.12 0.44
N ARG A 34 -10.85 -4.93 -0.42
CA ARG A 34 -10.69 -6.39 -0.37
C ARG A 34 -9.76 -6.89 -1.48
N VAL A 35 -8.63 -7.48 -1.11
CA VAL A 35 -7.63 -8.06 -2.03
C VAL A 35 -7.37 -9.51 -1.61
N TYR A 36 -7.38 -10.46 -2.55
CA TYR A 36 -7.23 -11.90 -2.27
C TYR A 36 -8.14 -12.44 -1.14
N GLY A 37 -9.36 -11.92 -1.05
CA GLY A 37 -10.34 -12.34 -0.04
C GLY A 37 -10.14 -11.74 1.34
N ARG A 38 -9.04 -11.01 1.60
CA ARG A 38 -8.72 -10.33 2.86
C ARG A 38 -8.95 -8.83 2.78
N PHE A 39 -9.16 -8.17 3.92
CA PHE A 39 -9.30 -6.71 3.96
C PHE A 39 -7.98 -6.01 4.23
N TYR A 40 -7.80 -4.88 3.54
CA TYR A 40 -6.68 -3.98 3.72
C TYR A 40 -7.19 -2.55 3.90
N SER A 41 -6.40 -1.74 4.57
CA SER A 41 -6.59 -0.30 4.75
C SER A 41 -5.52 0.41 3.96
N ALA A 42 -5.93 1.21 2.98
CA ALA A 42 -5.05 2.01 2.14
C ALA A 42 -5.26 3.50 2.44
N ARG A 43 -4.17 4.26 2.51
CA ARG A 43 -4.19 5.71 2.58
C ARG A 43 -3.06 6.26 1.71
N CYS A 44 -3.35 7.33 0.99
CA CYS A 44 -2.35 8.12 0.28
C CYS A 44 -2.51 9.59 0.64
N ASP A 45 -1.41 10.23 0.98
CA ASP A 45 -1.31 11.69 1.14
C ASP A 45 -0.15 12.21 0.27
N ALA A 46 0.18 13.50 0.41
CA ALA A 46 1.22 14.15 -0.38
C ALA A 46 2.63 13.58 -0.14
N GLU A 47 2.86 12.96 1.03
CA GLU A 47 4.18 12.51 1.47
C GLU A 47 4.36 11.01 1.31
N CYS A 48 3.30 10.22 1.54
CA CYS A 48 3.38 8.78 1.48
C CYS A 48 2.07 8.09 1.11
N PHE A 49 2.24 6.87 0.61
CA PHE A 49 1.22 5.85 0.48
C PHE A 49 1.49 4.73 1.48
N SER A 50 0.46 4.27 2.18
CA SER A 50 0.55 3.15 3.12
C SER A 50 -0.61 2.18 2.92
N LEU A 51 -0.28 0.89 2.93
CA LEU A 51 -1.20 -0.22 2.86
C LEU A 51 -0.99 -1.14 4.07
N TYR A 52 -2.04 -1.34 4.84
CA TYR A 52 -2.06 -2.20 6.02
C TYR A 52 -3.01 -3.36 5.81
N ARG A 53 -2.64 -4.56 6.24
CA ARG A 53 -3.64 -5.63 6.37
C ARG A 53 -4.55 -5.31 7.56
N ILE A 54 -5.85 -5.57 7.45
CA ILE A 54 -6.77 -5.45 8.58
C ILE A 54 -6.85 -6.79 9.30
N ASN A 55 -6.78 -6.78 10.64
CA ASN A 55 -7.00 -7.99 11.41
C ASN A 55 -8.50 -8.25 11.56
N GLU A 56 -8.97 -9.36 11.00
CA GLU A 56 -10.38 -9.76 11.05
C GLU A 56 -10.72 -10.64 12.27
N ARG A 57 -9.74 -10.96 13.14
CA ARG A 57 -9.97 -11.84 14.28
C ARG A 57 -10.78 -11.12 15.37
N PRO A 58 -11.92 -11.67 15.81
CA PRO A 58 -12.87 -11.00 16.71
C PRO A 58 -12.36 -10.77 18.14
N HIS A 59 -11.27 -11.43 18.54
CA HIS A 59 -10.70 -11.32 19.88
C HIS A 59 -9.50 -10.38 19.97
N VAL A 60 -9.11 -9.76 18.85
CA VAL A 60 -8.07 -8.74 18.83
C VAL A 60 -8.74 -7.38 19.00
N PRO A 61 -8.29 -6.54 19.94
CA PRO A 61 -8.92 -5.24 20.18
C PRO A 61 -9.05 -4.42 18.88
N PRO A 62 -10.23 -3.85 18.58
CA PRO A 62 -10.40 -2.93 17.47
C PRO A 62 -9.52 -1.70 17.74
N GLY A 63 -8.44 -1.56 16.98
CA GLY A 63 -7.48 -0.45 17.17
C GLY A 63 -6.01 -0.82 16.97
N LEU A 64 -5.65 -2.11 16.92
CA LEU A 64 -4.35 -2.49 16.37
C LEU A 64 -4.44 -2.40 14.84
N PRO A 65 -3.80 -1.43 14.17
CA PRO A 65 -3.65 -1.50 12.73
C PRO A 65 -2.97 -2.83 12.44
N GLY A 66 -3.49 -3.65 11.53
CA GLY A 66 -2.71 -4.82 11.16
C GLY A 66 -1.39 -4.38 10.52
N TRP A 67 -0.52 -5.34 10.25
CA TRP A 67 0.84 -5.03 9.86
C TRP A 67 0.92 -4.29 8.51
N THR A 68 1.92 -3.41 8.38
CA THR A 68 2.24 -2.72 7.13
C THR A 68 2.62 -3.75 6.08
N VAL A 69 1.96 -3.69 4.93
CA VAL A 69 2.20 -4.59 3.80
C VAL A 69 2.97 -3.87 2.70
N CYS A 70 2.67 -2.60 2.47
CA CYS A 70 3.37 -1.77 1.50
C CYS A 70 3.40 -0.32 1.99
N ARG A 71 4.54 0.33 1.82
CA ARG A 71 4.73 1.76 2.09
C ARG A 71 5.61 2.36 1.00
N LEU A 72 5.14 3.45 0.41
CA LEU A 72 5.86 4.20 -0.62
C LEU A 72 5.95 5.67 -0.19
N ALA A 73 7.13 6.25 -0.31
CA ALA A 73 7.37 7.68 -0.19
C ALA A 73 8.46 8.06 -1.19
N ARG A 74 8.76 9.35 -1.35
CA ARG A 74 9.78 9.81 -2.32
C ARG A 74 11.19 9.24 -2.06
N SER A 75 11.47 8.84 -0.82
CA SER A 75 12.77 8.33 -0.37
C SER A 75 12.73 6.89 0.14
N GLU A 76 11.56 6.26 0.22
CA GLU A 76 11.37 4.98 0.91
C GLU A 76 10.45 4.06 0.10
N CYS A 77 10.81 2.79 0.00
CA CYS A 77 9.96 1.74 -0.53
C CYS A 77 10.09 0.51 0.36
N PHE A 78 9.00 0.18 1.02
CA PHE A 78 8.86 -1.05 1.79
C PHE A 78 7.71 -1.85 1.19
N SER A 79 7.91 -3.15 1.05
CA SER A 79 6.83 -4.07 0.69
C SER A 79 7.13 -5.45 1.24
N LEU A 80 6.09 -6.13 1.72
CA LEU A 80 6.08 -7.58 1.85
C LEU A 80 5.86 -8.21 0.48
N ASP A 81 6.21 -9.48 0.34
CA ASP A 81 5.76 -10.29 -0.79
C ASP A 81 4.22 -10.45 -0.79
N LEU A 82 3.65 -10.88 -1.92
CA LEU A 82 2.20 -11.10 -2.01
C LEU A 82 1.66 -12.17 -1.05
N SER A 83 2.50 -13.11 -0.58
CA SER A 83 2.14 -14.08 0.46
C SER A 83 2.11 -13.49 1.87
N GLU A 84 2.72 -12.31 2.07
CA GLU A 84 2.95 -11.68 3.36
C GLU A 84 3.82 -12.54 4.31
N GLU A 85 4.74 -13.34 3.75
CA GLU A 85 5.62 -14.26 4.49
C GLU A 85 7.07 -13.80 4.49
N ALA A 86 7.46 -13.01 3.49
CA ALA A 86 8.82 -12.51 3.32
C ALA A 86 8.86 -10.97 3.43
N VAL A 87 9.96 -10.49 4.03
CA VAL A 87 10.30 -9.07 4.11
C VAL A 87 11.55 -8.83 3.27
N PRO A 88 11.42 -8.49 1.98
CA PRO A 88 12.53 -8.03 1.16
C PRO A 88 13.29 -6.88 1.83
N GLU A 89 14.57 -6.72 1.48
CA GLU A 89 15.35 -5.57 1.93
C GLU A 89 14.67 -4.26 1.46
N PRO A 90 14.42 -3.29 2.36
CA PRO A 90 13.79 -2.03 1.99
C PRO A 90 14.54 -1.31 0.87
N SER A 91 13.80 -0.69 -0.04
CA SER A 91 14.33 0.04 -1.21
C SER A 91 15.14 -0.82 -2.19
N SER A 92 15.16 -2.14 -2.02
CA SER A 92 15.72 -3.06 -3.01
C SER A 92 14.82 -3.17 -4.25
N GLY A 93 15.40 -3.67 -5.36
CA GLY A 93 14.62 -3.97 -6.57
C GLY A 93 13.49 -4.97 -6.33
N GLN A 94 13.67 -5.92 -5.41
CA GLN A 94 12.62 -6.87 -5.03
C GLN A 94 11.49 -6.17 -4.26
N ALA A 95 11.80 -5.34 -3.26
CA ALA A 95 10.79 -4.57 -2.54
C ALA A 95 9.96 -3.69 -3.48
N LEU A 96 10.60 -3.09 -4.49
CA LEU A 96 9.91 -2.30 -5.49
C LEU A 96 8.99 -3.14 -6.40
N ALA A 97 9.43 -4.33 -6.82
CA ALA A 97 8.62 -5.23 -7.62
C ALA A 97 7.37 -5.69 -6.85
N GLU A 98 7.53 -6.05 -5.58
CA GLU A 98 6.41 -6.42 -4.71
C GLU A 98 5.49 -5.21 -4.44
N ALA A 99 6.05 -4.03 -4.18
CA ALA A 99 5.25 -2.82 -3.99
C ALA A 99 4.40 -2.52 -5.22
N ARG A 100 4.97 -2.66 -6.42
CA ARG A 100 4.25 -2.50 -7.69
C ARG A 100 3.11 -3.50 -7.81
N ALA A 101 3.35 -4.77 -7.49
CA ALA A 101 2.32 -5.80 -7.52
C ALA A 101 1.16 -5.47 -6.56
N TRP A 102 1.45 -5.01 -5.35
CA TRP A 102 0.42 -4.54 -4.41
C TRP A 102 -0.37 -3.35 -4.94
N VAL A 103 0.32 -2.34 -5.50
CA VAL A 103 -0.31 -1.15 -6.09
C VAL A 103 -1.25 -1.53 -7.23
N GLU A 104 -0.80 -2.35 -8.17
CA GLU A 104 -1.63 -2.79 -9.31
C GLU A 104 -2.90 -3.51 -8.84
N ARG A 105 -2.79 -4.36 -7.83
CA ARG A 105 -3.93 -5.08 -7.24
C ARG A 105 -4.88 -4.16 -6.50
N LEU A 106 -4.34 -3.21 -5.74
CA LEU A 106 -5.13 -2.20 -5.03
C LEU A 106 -5.94 -1.37 -6.03
N LEU A 107 -5.30 -0.82 -7.06
CA LEU A 107 -5.95 0.01 -8.06
C LEU A 107 -7.05 -0.77 -8.79
N ALA A 108 -6.78 -2.03 -9.18
CA ALA A 108 -7.78 -2.91 -9.77
C ALA A 108 -8.96 -3.23 -8.83
N ALA A 109 -8.75 -3.19 -7.51
CA ALA A 109 -9.82 -3.35 -6.52
C ALA A 109 -10.64 -2.08 -6.36
N LEU A 110 -10.02 -0.89 -6.42
CA LEU A 110 -10.71 0.40 -6.36
C LEU A 110 -11.63 0.64 -7.56
N ASP A 111 -11.35 0.03 -8.71
CA ASP A 111 -12.20 0.12 -9.91
C ASP A 111 -13.44 -0.79 -9.85
N LYS A 112 -13.56 -1.65 -8.83
CA LYS A 112 -14.70 -2.56 -8.67
C LYS A 112 -15.70 -2.02 -7.63
N PRO A 113 -16.97 -1.76 -8.02
CA PRO A 113 -17.99 -1.32 -7.08
C PRO A 113 -18.26 -2.39 -6.01
N GLY A 114 -18.39 -1.98 -4.74
CA GLY A 114 -18.63 -2.86 -3.59
C GLY A 114 -17.39 -3.55 -3.01
N VAL A 115 -16.21 -3.34 -3.58
CA VAL A 115 -14.93 -3.90 -3.08
C VAL A 115 -14.18 -2.92 -2.17
N PHE A 116 -14.62 -1.66 -2.13
CA PHE A 116 -14.07 -0.65 -1.23
C PHE A 116 -15.14 0.15 -0.50
N SER A 117 -14.80 0.64 0.69
CA SER A 117 -15.61 1.59 1.44
C SER A 117 -14.73 2.72 2.00
N ARG A 118 -15.30 3.93 2.04
CA ARG A 118 -14.73 5.07 2.77
C ARG A 118 -15.04 4.87 4.26
N THR A 119 -14.05 5.09 5.13
CA THR A 119 -14.23 5.04 6.59
C THR A 119 -14.47 6.44 7.12
#